data_AF-A0A9E4ANK0-F1
#
_entry.id   AF-A0A9E4ANK0-F1
#
_cell.length_a   1.000
_cell.length_b   1.000
_cell.length_c   1.000
_cell.angle_alpha   90.00
_cell.angle_beta   90.00
_cell.angle_gamma   90.00
#
_symmetry.space_group_name_H-M   'P 1'
#
loop_
_entity.id
_entity.type
_entity.pdbx_description
1 polymer ?
#
loop_
_entity_poly.entity_id
_entity_poly.type
_entity_poly.pdbx_seq_one_letter_code
_entity_poly.pdbx_strand_id
1 'polypeptide(L)' 'MAGEALTRVGDHIDNFKLVPGPHGKFDVRIDGELVAEHRHEPDAHIFPDLQDLLQAINQRVGTTAKA' A
#
# COMPACT_ATOMS: atom_id res chain seq x y z
N MET A 1 -1.20 -8.86 -1.57
CA MET A 1 -1.52 -7.43 -1.41
C MET A 1 -2.34 -6.88 -2.58
N ALA A 2 -1.79 -6.83 -3.81
CA ALA A 2 -2.46 -6.22 -4.96
C ALA A 2 -3.89 -6.74 -5.25
N GLY A 3 -4.07 -8.05 -5.40
CA GLY A 3 -5.39 -8.63 -5.70
C GLY A 3 -6.43 -8.30 -4.63
N GLU A 4 -6.07 -8.45 -3.36
CA GLU A 4 -6.98 -8.18 -2.24
C GLU A 4 -7.37 -6.69 -2.13
N ALA A 5 -6.42 -5.78 -2.40
CA ALA A 5 -6.71 -4.35 -2.42
C ALA A 5 -7.71 -3.99 -3.53
N LEU A 6 -7.53 -4.54 -4.74
CA LEU A 6 -8.46 -4.36 -5.86
C LEU A 6 -9.85 -4.93 -5.54
N THR A 7 -9.94 -6.08 -4.86
CA THR A 7 -11.23 -6.66 -4.46
C THR A 7 -11.97 -5.79 -3.45
N ARG A 8 -11.28 -5.15 -2.49
CA ARG A 8 -11.93 -4.43 -1.39
C ARG A 8 -12.24 -2.97 -1.67
N VAL A 9 -11.35 -2.29 -2.39
CA VAL A 9 -11.41 -0.83 -2.61
C VAL A 9 -11.18 -0.46 -4.08
N GLY A 10 -11.29 -1.44 -5.00
CA GLY A 10 -11.06 -1.25 -6.43
C GLY A 10 -11.94 -0.18 -7.07
N ASP A 11 -13.16 0.02 -6.55
CA ASP A 11 -14.08 1.08 -7.02
C ASP A 11 -13.52 2.50 -6.82
N HIS A 12 -12.51 2.65 -5.96
CA HIS A 12 -11.81 3.90 -5.69
C HIS A 12 -10.43 3.99 -6.34
N ILE A 13 -10.02 2.98 -7.11
CA ILE A 13 -8.70 2.91 -7.75
C ILE A 13 -8.87 3.07 -9.26
N ASP A 14 -8.51 4.23 -9.79
CA ASP A 14 -8.51 4.47 -11.24
C ASP A 14 -7.45 3.62 -11.97
N ASN A 15 -6.27 3.46 -11.35
CA ASN A 15 -5.16 2.71 -11.94
C ASN A 15 -4.31 2.00 -10.88
N PHE A 16 -3.99 0.74 -11.12
CA PHE A 16 -3.11 -0.06 -10.27
C PHE A 16 -1.98 -0.66 -11.10
N LYS A 17 -0.73 -0.45 -10.67
CA LYS A 17 0.47 -0.92 -11.39
C LYS A 17 1.38 -1.70 -10.46
N LEU A 18 1.88 -2.82 -10.97
CA LEU A 18 3.01 -3.54 -10.39
C LEU A 18 4.26 -3.14 -11.17
N VAL A 19 5.16 -2.42 -10.51
CA VAL A 19 6.40 -1.95 -11.12
C VAL A 19 7.55 -2.80 -10.58
N PRO A 20 8.31 -3.51 -11.44
CA PRO A 20 9.52 -4.20 -11.01
C PRO A 20 10.53 -3.20 -10.43
N GLY A 21 10.89 -3.40 -9.16
CA GLY A 21 11.85 -2.57 -8.45
C GLY A 21 13.27 -3.15 -8.46
N PRO A 22 14.28 -2.36 -8.03
CA PRO A 22 15.62 -2.86 -7.72
C PRO A 22 15.58 -3.97 -6.66
N HIS A 23 16.62 -4.80 -6.62
CA HIS A 23 16.71 -5.93 -5.71
C HIS A 23 16.43 -5.54 -4.24
N GLY A 24 15.53 -6.27 -3.59
CA GLY A 24 15.16 -6.06 -2.19
C GLY A 24 14.31 -4.81 -1.90
N LYS A 25 13.91 -4.04 -2.93
CA LYS A 25 13.00 -2.92 -2.75
C LYS A 25 11.56 -3.36 -2.92
N PHE A 26 10.73 -2.93 -1.98
CA PHE A 26 9.29 -3.04 -2.06
C PHE A 26 8.71 -1.76 -1.48
N ASP A 27 8.11 -0.93 -2.31
CA ASP A 27 7.43 0.29 -1.87
C ASP A 27 6.03 0.37 -2.47
N VAL A 28 5.15 0.99 -1.71
CA VAL A 28 3.76 1.22 -2.06
C VAL A 28 3.58 2.71 -2.18
N ARG A 29 3.08 3.15 -3.33
CA ARG A 29 2.80 4.55 -3.62
C ARG A 29 1.35 4.73 -4.03
N ILE A 30 0.74 5.82 -3.57
CA ILE A 30 -0.60 6.27 -3.98
C ILE A 30 -0.45 7.68 -4.50
N ASP A 31 -0.92 7.95 -5.72
CA ASP A 31 -0.81 9.27 -6.37
C ASP A 31 0.63 9.83 -6.42
N GLY A 32 1.62 8.93 -6.50
CA GLY A 32 3.04 9.26 -6.51
C GLY A 32 3.67 9.47 -5.12
N GLU A 33 2.86 9.52 -4.06
CA GLU A 33 3.30 9.65 -2.67
C GLU A 33 3.68 8.29 -2.08
N LEU A 34 4.82 8.21 -1.39
CA LEU A 34 5.24 7.01 -0.66
C LEU A 34 4.37 6.82 0.57
N VAL A 35 3.64 5.71 0.64
CA VAL A 35 2.77 5.40 1.78
C VAL A 35 3.35 4.32 2.69
N ALA A 36 4.10 3.38 2.13
CA ALA A 36 4.79 2.35 2.89
C ALA A 36 5.98 1.79 2.09
N GLU A 37 7.04 1.38 2.79
CA GLU A 37 8.21 0.74 2.17
C GLU A 37 8.77 -0.39 3.03
N HIS A 38 9.46 -1.32 2.37
CA HIS A 38 10.27 -2.33 3.03
C HIS A 38 11.45 -1.65 3.69
N ARG A 39 11.51 -1.76 5.02
CA ARG A 39 12.58 -1.20 5.85
C ARG A 39 13.41 -2.31 6.46
N HIS A 40 14.71 -2.06 6.43
CA HIS A 40 15.71 -2.94 7.02
C HIS A 40 16.10 -2.35 8.38
N GLU A 41 15.66 -2.99 9.44
CA GLU A 41 16.08 -2.68 10.81
C GLU A 41 17.22 -3.63 11.22
N PRO A 42 18.00 -3.31 12.27
CA PRO A 42 19.12 -4.16 12.71
C PRO A 42 18.73 -5.62 12.97
N ASP A 43 17.53 -5.86 13.50
CA ASP A 43 17.05 -7.19 13.92
C ASP A 43 15.80 -7.65 13.15
N ALA A 44 15.31 -6.89 12.16
CA ALA A 44 14.05 -7.19 11.49
C ALA A 44 13.95 -6.64 10.06
N HIS A 45 13.21 -7.38 9.23
CA HIS A 45 12.75 -6.92 7.93
C HIS A 45 11.27 -6.56 8.04
N ILE A 46 10.95 -5.27 7.93
CA ILE A 46 9.57 -4.78 8.01
C ILE A 46 9.06 -4.60 6.59
N PHE A 47 8.15 -5.47 6.16
CA PHE A 47 7.45 -5.32 4.88
C PHE A 47 6.16 -4.53 5.07
N PRO A 48 5.79 -3.65 4.10
CA PRO A 48 4.45 -3.11 4.03
C PRO A 48 3.42 -4.23 4.03
N ASP A 49 2.34 -4.05 4.78
CA ASP A 49 1.24 -5.00 4.80
C ASP A 49 0.00 -4.48 4.06
N LEU A 50 -1.03 -5.32 3.99
CA LEU A 50 -2.28 -4.95 3.34
C LEU A 50 -3.04 -3.88 4.13
N GLN A 51 -2.95 -3.88 5.46
CA GLN A 51 -3.65 -2.91 6.31
C GLN A 51 -3.09 -1.51 6.11
N ASP A 52 -1.78 -1.36 5.99
CA ASP A 52 -1.11 -0.09 5.68
C ASP A 52 -1.67 0.51 4.38
N LEU A 53 -1.76 -0.31 3.32
CA LEU A 53 -2.33 0.10 2.03
C LEU A 53 -3.81 0.48 2.15
N LEU A 54 -4.62 -0.37 2.78
CA LEU A 54 -6.06 -0.10 2.92
C LEU A 54 -6.33 1.16 3.76
N GLN A 55 -5.57 1.37 4.83
CA GLN A 55 -5.66 2.56 5.66
C GLN A 55 -5.29 3.82 4.87
N ALA A 56 -4.20 3.76 4.09
CA ALA A 56 -3.76 4.88 3.27
C ALA A 56 -4.77 5.25 2.17
N ILE A 57 -5.45 4.25 1.58
CA ILE A 57 -6.55 4.47 0.62
C ILE A 57 -7.75 5.11 1.35
N ASN A 58 -8.19 4.51 2.44
CA ASN A 58 -9.36 4.96 3.23
C ASN A 58 -9.22 6.42 3.70
N GLN A 59 -8.01 6.82 4.12
CA GLN A 59 -7.71 8.20 4.50
C GLN A 59 -7.91 9.19 3.35
N ARG A 60 -7.64 8.79 2.09
CA ARG A 60 -7.79 9.64 0.90
C ARG A 60 -9.21 9.69 0.38
N VAL A 61 -9.93 8.56 0.43
CA VAL A 61 -11.33 8.50 -0.03
C VAL A 61 -12.33 9.03 0.99
N GLY A 62 -11.89 9.34 2.21
CA GLY A 62 -12.73 9.91 3.27
C GLY A 62 -13.63 8.89 3.98
N THR A 63 -13.47 7.58 3.72
CA THR A 63 -14.08 6.52 4.51
C THR A 63 -13.24 6.29 5.76
N THR A 64 -13.46 7.08 6.81
CA THR A 64 -13.11 6.63 8.16
C THR A 64 -13.93 5.37 8.44
N ALA A 65 -13.26 4.22 8.54
CA ALA A 65 -13.85 3.04 9.15
C ALA A 65 -14.42 3.47 10.51
N LYS A 66 -15.75 3.42 10.61
CA LYS A 66 -16.47 3.79 11.83
C LYS A 66 -15.91 2.93 12.96
N ALA A 67 -15.40 3.61 14.00
CA ALA A 67 -14.93 2.99 15.25
C ALA A 67 -16.02 2.15 15.91
#